data_AF-A0AAE3VB98-F1
#
_entry.id   AF-A0AAE3VB98-F1
#
_cell.length_a   1.000
_cell.length_b   1.000
_cell.length_c   1.000
_cell.angle_alpha   90.00
_cell.angle_beta   90.00
_cell.angle_gamma   90.00
#
_symmetry.space_group_name_H-M   'P 1'
#
loop_
_entity.id
_entity.type
_entity.pdbx_description
1 polymer ?
#
loop_
_entity_poly.entity_id
_entity_poly.type
_entity_poly.pdbx_seq_one_letter_code
_entity_poly.pdbx_strand_id
1 'polypeptide(L)'
;EEKASNAQLNDKHANAGKNNFTKYGKWYGDNGAYWCQQFVSWVFYQACVLASARRKHPAGWSMQYDGTWNYMKEDETFAKNEWLYINGRWYVFDASGRMIKGWFKAESDWYYLGEDGAMLGSQWAVIGGKHYYFTQSGTMAKSAYVKEKKPFASGKHIYYWVNSQGEWQPEGDTEAPGEEFEIVS
;
A
#
# COMPACT_ATOMS: atom_id res chain seq x y z
N GLU A 1 6.68 33.76 39.21
CA GLU A 1 6.14 35.10 39.50
C GLU A 1 5.22 35.50 38.36
N GLU A 2 4.04 36.04 38.69
CA GLU A 2 3.10 36.59 37.72
C GLU A 2 3.76 37.75 36.95
N LYS A 3 3.41 37.95 35.68
CA LYS A 3 3.98 39.04 34.86
C LYS A 3 3.04 40.23 34.78
N ALA A 4 3.62 41.44 34.80
CA ALA A 4 2.85 42.68 34.76
C ALA A 4 2.29 43.03 33.36
N SER A 5 2.92 42.50 32.30
CA SER A 5 2.63 42.80 30.87
C SER A 5 3.17 41.69 29.95
N ASN A 6 3.00 41.80 28.63
CA ASN A 6 3.61 40.87 27.64
C ASN A 6 5.11 41.07 27.37
N ALA A 7 5.79 41.94 28.11
CA ALA A 7 7.22 42.12 28.00
C ALA A 7 7.99 40.96 28.65
N GLN A 8 9.14 40.58 28.09
CA GLN A 8 10.14 39.74 28.78
C GLN A 8 9.58 38.42 29.38
N LEU A 9 8.56 37.82 28.76
CA LEU A 9 7.82 36.67 29.30
C LEU A 9 8.65 35.39 29.47
N ASN A 10 9.84 35.32 28.87
CA ASN A 10 10.76 34.18 28.96
C ASN A 10 11.81 34.33 30.07
N ASP A 11 11.98 35.52 30.64
CA ASP A 11 12.92 35.77 31.73
C ASP A 11 12.20 35.59 33.08
N LYS A 12 12.70 34.71 33.94
CA LYS A 12 12.07 34.40 35.23
C LYS A 12 12.18 35.51 36.27
N HIS A 13 13.11 36.46 36.11
CA HIS A 13 13.38 37.54 37.07
C HIS A 13 12.93 38.93 36.59
N ALA A 14 12.52 39.06 35.33
CA ALA A 14 12.06 40.34 34.76
C ALA A 14 10.52 40.49 34.82
N ASN A 15 10.02 41.73 34.74
CA ASN A 15 8.59 42.03 34.52
C ASN A 15 7.61 41.38 35.54
N ALA A 16 7.96 41.31 36.82
CA ALA A 16 7.08 40.79 37.86
C ALA A 16 5.87 41.73 38.11
N GLY A 17 4.67 41.18 38.28
CA GLY A 17 3.47 41.95 38.65
C GLY A 17 2.18 41.13 38.62
N LYS A 18 1.09 41.70 39.15
CA LYS A 18 -0.16 40.97 39.49
C LYS A 18 -1.14 40.74 38.33
N ASN A 19 -0.72 41.06 37.11
CA ASN A 19 -1.62 41.07 35.96
C ASN A 19 -1.60 39.74 35.18
N ASN A 20 -0.94 38.70 35.71
CA ASN A 20 -1.07 37.32 35.23
C ASN A 20 -0.72 37.08 33.74
N PHE A 21 0.05 37.96 33.11
CA PHE A 21 0.50 37.76 31.74
C PHE A 21 1.46 36.55 31.65
N THR A 22 1.38 35.81 30.54
CA THR A 22 2.25 34.65 30.31
C THR A 22 2.62 34.52 28.86
N LYS A 23 3.73 33.83 28.57
CA LYS A 23 4.11 33.44 27.20
C LYS A 23 3.08 32.56 26.48
N TYR A 24 2.09 32.03 27.20
CA TYR A 24 0.99 31.22 26.65
C TYR A 24 -0.24 32.08 26.28
N GLY A 25 -0.29 33.35 26.69
CA GLY A 25 -1.42 34.26 26.47
C GLY A 25 -1.64 34.70 25.02
N LYS A 26 -0.67 34.46 24.13
CA LYS A 26 -0.74 34.85 22.71
C LYS A 26 -1.97 34.29 21.99
N TRP A 27 -2.43 33.09 22.37
CA TRP A 27 -3.64 32.48 21.81
C TRP A 27 -4.94 33.14 22.30
N TYR A 28 -4.88 33.84 23.43
CA TYR A 28 -6.01 34.49 24.11
C TYR A 28 -6.04 36.00 23.92
N GLY A 29 -5.40 36.49 22.86
CA GLY A 29 -5.31 37.93 22.60
C GLY A 29 -4.49 38.65 23.67
N ASP A 30 -3.49 37.98 24.25
CA ASP A 30 -2.52 38.60 25.14
C ASP A 30 -3.16 39.16 26.43
N ASN A 31 -4.33 38.63 26.82
CA ASN A 31 -5.05 39.03 28.02
C ASN A 31 -4.51 38.29 29.25
N GLY A 32 -4.14 39.02 30.30
CA GLY A 32 -3.66 38.45 31.56
C GLY A 32 -4.75 37.83 32.45
N ALA A 33 -6.02 38.00 32.12
CA ALA A 33 -7.10 37.34 32.86
C ALA A 33 -7.08 35.81 32.60
N TYR A 34 -7.27 35.03 33.67
CA TYR A 34 -7.46 33.56 33.62
C TYR A 34 -6.20 32.73 33.36
N TRP A 35 -5.07 33.08 33.98
CA TRP A 35 -3.80 32.35 33.95
C TRP A 35 -3.95 30.81 34.00
N CYS A 36 -4.73 30.30 34.96
CA CYS A 36 -4.94 28.86 35.14
C CYS A 36 -5.66 28.22 33.95
N GLN A 37 -6.66 28.87 33.36
CA GLN A 37 -7.40 28.37 32.20
C GLN A 37 -6.50 28.34 30.95
N GLN A 38 -5.65 29.36 30.77
CA GLN A 38 -4.73 29.44 29.65
C GLN A 38 -3.66 28.35 29.71
N PHE A 39 -3.07 28.14 30.89
CA PHE A 39 -2.08 27.08 31.10
C PHE A 39 -2.71 25.69 30.93
N VAL A 40 -3.87 25.44 31.55
CA VAL A 40 -4.58 24.16 31.44
C VAL A 40 -4.92 23.84 29.99
N SER A 41 -5.46 24.80 29.23
CA SER A 41 -5.77 24.59 27.82
C SER A 41 -4.53 24.39 26.96
N TRP A 42 -3.43 25.10 27.23
CA TRP A 42 -2.16 24.88 26.52
C TRP A 42 -1.59 23.48 26.83
N VAL A 43 -1.65 23.03 28.08
CA VAL A 43 -1.24 21.68 28.48
C VAL A 43 -2.12 20.62 27.79
N PHE A 44 -3.44 20.80 27.74
CA PHE A 44 -4.33 19.89 27.00
C PHE A 44 -4.02 19.87 25.50
N TYR A 45 -3.81 21.03 24.89
CA TYR A 45 -3.42 21.12 23.47
C TYR A 45 -2.08 20.41 23.20
N GLN A 46 -1.06 20.65 24.02
CA GLN A 46 0.23 19.98 23.89
C GLN A 46 0.11 18.47 24.15
N ALA A 47 -0.71 18.05 25.12
CA ALA A 47 -0.99 16.64 25.36
C ALA A 47 -1.68 15.99 24.16
N CYS A 48 -2.64 16.67 23.51
CA CYS A 48 -3.27 16.21 22.28
C CYS A 48 -2.26 16.10 21.13
N VAL A 49 -1.42 17.11 20.91
CA VAL A 49 -0.37 17.11 19.87
C VAL A 49 0.65 15.98 20.13
N LEU A 50 1.07 15.78 21.37
CA LEU A 50 1.98 14.70 21.75
C LEU A 50 1.31 13.32 21.62
N ALA A 51 0.02 13.21 21.94
CA ALA A 51 -0.74 11.97 21.80
C ALA A 51 -1.00 11.61 20.33
N SER A 52 -1.29 12.60 19.47
CA SER A 52 -1.42 12.40 18.03
C SER A 52 -0.08 12.07 17.40
N ALA A 53 1.01 12.72 17.80
CA ALA A 53 2.37 12.39 17.33
C ALA A 53 2.87 11.01 17.79
N ARG A 54 2.27 10.44 18.84
CA ARG A 54 2.57 9.07 19.33
C ARG A 54 1.75 7.98 18.65
N ARG A 55 0.63 8.33 17.99
CA ARG A 55 -0.11 7.41 17.14
C ARG A 55 0.57 7.33 15.78
N LYS A 56 1.70 6.62 15.71
CA LYS A 56 2.03 5.95 14.45
C LYS A 56 0.91 4.94 14.23
N HIS A 57 -0.01 5.24 13.33
CA HIS A 57 -0.84 4.17 12.77
C HIS A 57 0.13 3.34 11.93
N PRO A 58 0.56 2.15 12.39
CA PRO A 58 1.53 1.39 11.62
C PRO A 58 0.92 1.12 10.25
N ALA A 59 1.72 1.27 9.21
CA ALA A 59 1.34 0.83 7.88
C ALA A 59 0.80 -0.60 7.96
N GLY A 60 -0.28 -0.89 7.26
CA GLY A 60 -0.92 -2.18 7.42
C GLY A 60 -2.27 -2.34 6.75
N TRP A 61 -2.66 -3.61 6.72
CA TRP A 61 -3.93 -4.08 6.18
C TRP A 61 -5.09 -3.72 7.12
N SER A 62 -6.20 -3.28 6.54
CA SER A 62 -7.45 -3.07 7.29
C SER A 62 -8.66 -3.54 6.47
N MET A 63 -9.49 -4.36 7.12
CA MET A 63 -10.72 -4.88 6.51
C MET A 63 -11.86 -3.88 6.69
N GLN A 64 -12.59 -3.65 5.61
CA GLN A 64 -13.74 -2.76 5.56
C GLN A 64 -15.03 -3.51 5.91
N TYR A 65 -16.10 -2.78 6.23
CA TYR A 65 -17.41 -3.36 6.58
C TYR A 65 -18.01 -4.23 5.46
N ASP A 66 -17.68 -3.95 4.21
CA ASP A 66 -18.12 -4.71 3.03
C ASP A 66 -17.26 -5.96 2.75
N GLY A 67 -16.29 -6.27 3.61
CA GLY A 67 -15.37 -7.40 3.47
C GLY A 67 -14.19 -7.16 2.52
N THR A 68 -14.10 -5.95 1.93
CA THR A 68 -12.92 -5.57 1.14
C THR A 68 -11.75 -5.18 2.05
N TRP A 69 -10.54 -5.18 1.51
CA TRP A 69 -9.34 -4.82 2.25
C TRP A 69 -8.74 -3.54 1.66
N ASN A 70 -8.18 -2.69 2.52
CA ASN A 70 -7.30 -1.59 2.11
C ASN A 70 -5.94 -1.73 2.79
N TYR A 71 -5.00 -0.89 2.38
CA TYR A 71 -3.68 -0.83 2.98
C TYR A 71 -3.30 0.61 3.30
N MET A 72 -2.99 0.88 4.56
CA MET A 72 -2.41 2.14 5.02
C MET A 72 -0.89 2.09 4.79
N LYS A 73 -0.35 3.07 4.07
CA LYS A 73 1.09 3.22 3.84
C LYS A 73 1.76 3.93 5.03
N GLU A 74 3.09 3.94 5.05
CA GLU A 74 3.86 4.57 6.13
C GLU A 74 3.69 6.09 6.20
N ASP A 75 3.29 6.72 5.09
CA ASP A 75 3.00 8.15 4.99
C ASP A 75 1.56 8.51 5.42
N GLU A 76 0.86 7.57 6.07
CA GLU A 76 -0.52 7.72 6.55
C GLU A 76 -1.55 7.93 5.43
N THR A 77 -1.19 7.60 4.19
CA THR A 77 -2.14 7.56 3.06
C THR A 77 -2.58 6.13 2.74
N PHE A 78 -3.77 5.98 2.16
CA PHE A 78 -4.22 4.69 1.65
C PHE A 78 -3.66 4.41 0.26
N ALA A 79 -3.32 3.15 0.02
CA ALA A 79 -2.98 2.66 -1.30
C ALA A 79 -4.15 2.85 -2.28
N LYS A 80 -3.95 3.55 -3.41
CA LYS A 80 -4.99 3.83 -4.41
C LYS A 80 -4.45 3.89 -5.83
N ASN A 81 -5.13 3.24 -6.77
CA ASN A 81 -4.70 3.16 -8.18
C ASN A 81 -3.23 2.76 -8.35
N GLU A 82 -2.75 1.87 -7.50
CA GLU A 82 -1.32 1.54 -7.43
C GLU A 82 -1.09 0.07 -7.12
N TRP A 83 0.07 -0.41 -7.57
CA TRP A 83 0.66 -1.66 -7.12
C TRP A 83 1.48 -1.40 -5.86
N LEU A 84 1.38 -2.29 -4.88
CA LEU A 84 2.26 -2.30 -3.71
C LEU A 84 2.88 -3.67 -3.50
N TYR A 85 4.18 -3.66 -3.21
CA TYR A 85 4.92 -4.83 -2.79
C TYR A 85 4.95 -4.90 -1.27
N ILE A 86 4.20 -5.85 -0.70
CA ILE A 86 3.99 -5.97 0.74
C ILE A 86 4.38 -7.37 1.17
N ASN A 87 5.35 -7.49 2.08
CA ASN A 87 5.81 -8.77 2.64
C ASN A 87 6.16 -9.83 1.57
N GLY A 88 6.83 -9.41 0.49
CA GLY A 88 7.29 -10.34 -0.55
C GLY A 88 6.29 -10.63 -1.66
N ARG A 89 5.13 -9.96 -1.68
CA ARG A 89 4.06 -10.23 -2.65
C ARG A 89 3.51 -8.92 -3.21
N TRP A 90 3.09 -8.95 -4.48
CA TRP A 90 2.46 -7.80 -5.14
C TRP A 90 0.95 -7.81 -4.94
N TYR A 91 0.40 -6.64 -4.66
CA TYR A 91 -1.03 -6.38 -4.53
C TYR A 91 -1.39 -5.14 -5.35
N VAL A 92 -2.63 -5.03 -5.79
CA VAL A 92 -3.11 -3.85 -6.53
C VAL A 92 -4.40 -3.32 -5.93
N PHE A 93 -4.51 -1.99 -5.89
CA PHE A 93 -5.61 -1.29 -5.26
C PHE A 93 -6.35 -0.41 -6.27
N ASP A 94 -7.69 -0.41 -6.20
CA ASP A 94 -8.53 0.42 -7.06
C ASP A 94 -8.51 1.90 -6.65
N ALA A 95 -9.27 2.74 -7.35
CA ALA A 95 -9.37 4.17 -7.06
C ALA A 95 -9.99 4.50 -5.69
N SER A 96 -10.81 3.58 -5.16
CA SER A 96 -11.37 3.70 -3.81
C SER A 96 -10.37 3.27 -2.72
N GLY A 97 -9.28 2.60 -3.11
CA GLY A 97 -8.28 2.00 -2.23
C GLY A 97 -8.64 0.60 -1.76
N ARG A 98 -9.54 -0.08 -2.46
CA ARG A 98 -9.89 -1.48 -2.20
C ARG A 98 -8.92 -2.38 -2.96
N MET A 99 -8.39 -3.37 -2.27
CA MET A 99 -7.54 -4.42 -2.83
C MET A 99 -8.35 -5.23 -3.85
N ILE A 100 -7.79 -5.37 -5.04
CA ILE A 100 -8.40 -6.11 -6.15
C ILE A 100 -8.09 -7.60 -5.99
N LYS A 101 -9.06 -8.45 -6.36
CA LYS A 101 -8.93 -9.90 -6.51
C LYS A 101 -9.38 -10.30 -7.92
N GLY A 102 -8.91 -11.45 -8.41
CA GLY A 102 -9.23 -11.97 -9.72
C GLY A 102 -8.46 -11.28 -10.85
N TRP A 103 -9.07 -11.23 -12.04
CA TRP A 103 -8.47 -10.65 -13.23
C TRP A 103 -8.26 -9.14 -13.10
N PHE A 104 -7.05 -8.68 -13.41
CA PHE A 104 -6.72 -7.27 -13.47
C PHE A 104 -5.95 -6.98 -14.76
N LYS A 105 -6.35 -5.91 -15.46
CA LYS A 105 -5.69 -5.46 -16.67
C LYS A 105 -4.94 -4.16 -16.38
N ALA A 106 -3.63 -4.16 -16.61
CA ALA A 106 -2.81 -2.96 -16.62
C ALA A 106 -2.30 -2.74 -18.04
N GLU A 107 -2.66 -1.61 -18.65
CA GLU A 107 -2.32 -1.30 -20.04
C GLU A 107 -2.75 -2.42 -21.02
N SER A 108 -1.79 -3.14 -21.60
CA SER A 108 -2.00 -4.25 -22.54
C SER A 108 -1.89 -5.64 -21.89
N ASP A 109 -1.50 -5.70 -20.62
CA ASP A 109 -1.18 -6.95 -19.93
C ASP A 109 -2.24 -7.33 -18.89
N TRP A 110 -2.40 -8.65 -18.75
CA TRP A 110 -3.33 -9.25 -17.81
C TRP A 110 -2.57 -9.89 -16.65
N TYR A 111 -3.13 -9.74 -15.46
CA TYR A 111 -2.65 -10.28 -14.21
C TYR A 111 -3.80 -11.00 -13.52
N TYR A 112 -3.47 -11.89 -12.59
CA TYR A 112 -4.47 -12.51 -11.72
C TYR A 112 -4.03 -12.38 -10.27
N LEU A 113 -4.93 -11.82 -9.47
CA LEU A 113 -4.77 -11.65 -8.03
C LEU A 113 -5.54 -12.78 -7.36
N GLY A 114 -4.86 -13.58 -6.54
CA GLY A 114 -5.47 -14.72 -5.85
C GLY A 114 -6.58 -14.31 -4.87
N GLU A 115 -7.15 -15.29 -4.18
CA GLU A 115 -8.17 -15.05 -3.16
C GLU A 115 -7.66 -14.23 -1.97
N ASP A 116 -6.35 -14.26 -1.72
CA ASP A 116 -5.66 -13.41 -0.74
C ASP A 116 -5.24 -12.05 -1.31
N GLY A 117 -5.58 -11.75 -2.57
CA GLY A 117 -5.26 -10.53 -3.29
C GLY A 117 -3.83 -10.44 -3.82
N ALA A 118 -2.99 -11.44 -3.56
CA ALA A 118 -1.63 -11.43 -4.04
C ALA A 118 -1.56 -11.87 -5.51
N MET A 119 -0.72 -11.18 -6.28
CA MET A 119 -0.46 -11.49 -7.69
C MET A 119 0.13 -12.88 -7.85
N LEU A 120 -0.43 -13.66 -8.79
CA LEU A 120 0.16 -14.90 -9.25
C LEU A 120 1.35 -14.60 -10.16
N GLY A 121 2.40 -15.42 -10.04
CA GLY A 121 3.59 -15.33 -10.88
C GLY A 121 4.38 -16.65 -10.89
N SER A 122 5.11 -16.87 -11.98
CA SER A 122 5.93 -18.07 -12.26
C SER A 122 5.19 -19.40 -12.09
N GLN A 123 3.90 -19.45 -12.45
CA GLN A 123 3.05 -20.62 -12.20
C GLN A 123 1.88 -20.76 -13.19
N TRP A 124 1.39 -21.99 -13.31
CA TRP A 124 0.12 -22.31 -13.93
C TRP A 124 -1.02 -22.13 -12.94
N ALA A 125 -2.18 -21.67 -13.42
CA ALA A 125 -3.41 -21.59 -12.64
C ALA A 125 -4.62 -22.05 -13.47
N VAL A 126 -5.59 -22.67 -12.80
CA VAL A 126 -6.88 -23.03 -13.39
C VAL A 126 -7.92 -22.01 -12.96
N ILE A 127 -8.46 -21.26 -13.92
CA ILE A 127 -9.41 -20.17 -13.69
C ILE A 127 -10.61 -20.42 -14.59
N GLY A 128 -11.80 -20.61 -14.01
CA GLY A 128 -13.01 -20.90 -14.78
C GLY A 128 -12.92 -22.19 -15.62
N GLY A 129 -12.14 -23.18 -15.17
CA GLY A 129 -11.93 -24.44 -15.90
C GLY A 129 -10.91 -24.38 -17.04
N LYS A 130 -10.24 -23.24 -17.23
CA LYS A 130 -9.21 -23.04 -18.24
C LYS A 130 -7.84 -22.85 -17.59
N HIS A 131 -6.79 -23.29 -18.28
CA HIS A 131 -5.41 -23.21 -17.78
C HIS A 131 -4.71 -21.98 -18.35
N TYR A 132 -4.08 -21.20 -17.46
CA TYR A 132 -3.32 -19.99 -17.78
C TYR A 132 -1.95 -20.05 -17.13
N TYR A 133 -0.94 -19.47 -17.79
CA TYR A 133 0.39 -19.29 -17.20
C TYR A 133 0.64 -17.82 -16.89
N PHE A 134 1.16 -17.56 -15.68
CA PHE A 134 1.65 -16.25 -15.28
C PHE A 134 3.18 -16.27 -15.18
N THR A 135 3.83 -15.34 -15.89
CA THR A 135 5.29 -15.20 -15.93
C THR A 135 5.85 -14.73 -14.58
N GLN A 136 7.18 -14.58 -14.47
CA GLN A 136 7.81 -14.05 -13.26
C GLN A 136 7.35 -12.63 -12.88
N SER A 137 7.04 -11.77 -13.86
CA SER A 137 6.49 -10.44 -13.60
C SER A 137 4.99 -10.46 -13.29
N GLY A 138 4.36 -11.64 -13.34
CA GLY A 138 2.93 -11.85 -13.12
C GLY A 138 2.05 -11.57 -14.34
N THR A 139 2.64 -11.23 -15.49
CA THR A 139 1.89 -11.09 -16.74
C THR A 139 1.39 -12.45 -17.21
N MET A 140 0.17 -12.49 -17.70
CA MET A 140 -0.41 -13.66 -18.34
C MET A 140 0.28 -13.88 -19.69
N ALA A 141 0.81 -15.08 -19.90
CA ALA A 141 1.31 -15.50 -21.20
C ALA A 141 0.17 -15.55 -22.23
N LYS A 142 0.42 -15.08 -23.45
CA LYS A 142 -0.55 -15.10 -24.56
C LYS A 142 0.18 -15.23 -25.89
N SER A 143 -0.35 -16.01 -26.81
CA SER A 143 0.28 -16.29 -28.12
C SER A 143 1.74 -16.74 -27.99
N ALA A 144 2.03 -17.60 -27.02
CA ALA A 144 3.39 -17.96 -26.62
C ALA A 144 3.48 -19.42 -26.21
N TYR A 145 4.70 -19.94 -26.20
CA TYR A 145 5.02 -21.24 -25.63
C TYR A 145 5.52 -21.10 -24.20
N VAL A 146 4.95 -21.88 -23.28
CA VAL A 146 5.41 -21.97 -21.89
C VAL A 146 6.33 -23.17 -21.77
N LYS A 147 7.60 -22.95 -21.42
CA LYS A 147 8.59 -24.01 -21.25
C LYS A 147 8.36 -24.77 -19.94
N GLU A 148 8.21 -26.09 -20.00
CA GLU A 148 8.17 -26.93 -18.78
C GLU A 148 9.51 -26.86 -18.05
N LYS A 149 9.46 -26.66 -16.73
CA LYS A 149 10.66 -26.52 -15.90
C LYS A 149 11.43 -27.84 -15.82
N LYS A 150 10.72 -28.97 -15.77
CA LYS A 150 11.34 -30.30 -15.70
C LYS A 150 11.54 -30.89 -17.09
N PRO A 151 12.80 -31.11 -17.54
CA PRO A 151 13.03 -31.80 -18.80
C PRO A 151 12.66 -33.28 -18.69
N PHE A 152 12.47 -33.91 -19.84
CA PHE A 152 12.47 -35.36 -19.98
C PHE A 152 13.84 -35.95 -19.61
N ALA A 153 13.91 -37.26 -19.41
CA ALA A 153 15.16 -37.97 -19.14
C ALA A 153 16.21 -37.78 -20.27
N SER A 154 15.75 -37.48 -21.50
CA SER A 154 16.61 -37.14 -22.64
C SER A 154 17.27 -35.75 -22.54
N GLY A 155 16.87 -34.92 -21.57
CA GLY A 155 17.27 -33.51 -21.44
C GLY A 155 16.43 -32.54 -22.28
N LYS A 156 15.52 -33.05 -23.13
CA LYS A 156 14.59 -32.21 -23.89
C LYS A 156 13.47 -31.66 -23.00
N HIS A 157 12.94 -30.50 -23.35
CA HIS A 157 11.77 -29.92 -22.69
C HIS A 157 10.53 -30.04 -23.57
N ILE A 158 9.36 -30.12 -22.94
CA ILE A 158 8.07 -29.87 -23.59
C ILE A 158 7.71 -28.38 -23.43
N TYR A 159 7.06 -27.84 -24.44
CA TYR A 159 6.57 -26.47 -24.48
C TYR A 159 5.07 -26.47 -24.69
N TYR A 160 4.34 -25.78 -23.82
CA TYR A 160 2.88 -25.74 -23.83
C TYR A 160 2.39 -24.51 -24.56
N TRP A 161 1.48 -24.65 -25.54
CA TRP A 161 0.98 -23.52 -26.30
C TRP A 161 -0.17 -22.81 -25.55
N VAL A 162 -0.09 -21.48 -25.42
CA VAL A 162 -1.22 -20.64 -24.99
C VAL A 162 -1.67 -19.73 -26.13
N ASN A 163 -2.98 -19.66 -26.37
CA ASN A 163 -3.54 -18.86 -27.46
C ASN A 163 -3.52 -17.34 -27.14
N SER A 164 -4.10 -16.51 -28.01
CA SER A 164 -4.14 -15.05 -27.83
C SER A 164 -4.98 -14.57 -26.63
N GLN A 165 -5.81 -15.45 -26.06
CA GLN A 165 -6.53 -15.23 -24.80
C GLN A 165 -5.77 -15.78 -23.58
N GLY A 166 -4.59 -16.35 -23.78
CA GLY A 166 -3.75 -16.95 -22.73
C GLY A 166 -4.18 -18.36 -22.31
N GLU A 167 -5.12 -18.95 -23.03
CA GLU A 167 -5.70 -20.25 -22.69
C GLU A 167 -4.82 -21.36 -23.28
N TRP A 168 -4.39 -22.30 -22.44
CA TRP A 168 -3.63 -23.46 -22.90
C TRP A 168 -4.42 -24.31 -23.90
N GLN A 169 -3.74 -24.68 -24.99
CA GLN A 169 -4.27 -25.53 -26.06
C GLN A 169 -3.38 -26.78 -26.18
N PRO A 170 -3.82 -27.96 -25.69
CA PRO A 170 -2.98 -29.16 -25.67
C PRO A 170 -2.55 -29.63 -27.06
N GLU A 171 -3.34 -29.36 -28.10
CA GLU A 171 -3.02 -29.68 -29.49
C GLU A 171 -1.84 -28.90 -30.05
N GLY A 172 -1.44 -27.79 -29.40
CA GLY A 172 -0.29 -26.98 -29.79
C GLY A 172 1.02 -27.37 -29.10
N ASP A 173 0.99 -28.27 -28.11
CA ASP A 173 2.17 -28.63 -27.33
C ASP A 173 3.27 -29.28 -28.21
N THR A 174 4.53 -28.96 -27.95
CA THR A 174 5.66 -29.41 -28.81
C THR A 174 6.99 -29.52 -28.06
N GLU A 175 7.91 -30.35 -28.56
CA GLU A 175 9.32 -30.38 -28.12
C GLU A 175 10.21 -29.38 -28.88
N ALA A 176 9.71 -28.83 -29.99
CA ALA A 176 10.44 -27.97 -30.92
C ALA A 176 9.54 -26.80 -31.36
N PRO A 177 9.35 -25.79 -30.50
CA PRO A 177 8.60 -24.60 -30.87
C PRO A 177 9.30 -23.86 -32.01
N GLY A 178 8.52 -23.26 -32.92
CA GLY A 178 9.05 -22.40 -33.97
C GLY A 178 9.78 -21.19 -33.39
N GLU A 179 10.87 -20.75 -34.03
CA GLU A 179 11.70 -19.62 -33.59
C GLU A 179 10.96 -18.28 -33.62
N GLU A 180 9.85 -18.21 -34.37
CA GLU A 180 8.98 -17.05 -34.47
C GLU A 180 8.11 -16.79 -33.23
N PHE A 181 7.98 -17.78 -32.34
CA PHE A 181 7.13 -17.68 -31.16
C PHE A 181 7.91 -17.29 -29.91
N GLU A 182 7.28 -16.47 -29.09
CA GLU A 182 7.81 -16.17 -27.76
C GLU A 182 7.81 -17.43 -26.89
N ILE A 183 8.90 -17.65 -26.16
CA ILE A 183 9.02 -18.70 -25.15
C ILE A 183 9.10 -18.03 -23.78
N VAL A 184 8.16 -18.37 -22.90
CA VAL A 184 8.09 -17.88 -21.52
C VAL A 184 8.41 -19.00 -20.52
N SER A 185 8.85 -18.59 -19.33
CA SER A 185 9.12 -19.47 -18.18
C SER A 185 8.94 -18.75 -16.86
#